data_AF-A0A9D6LBF9-F1
#
_entry.id   AF-A0A9D6LBF9-F1
#
_cell.length_a   1.000
_cell.length_b   1.000
_cell.length_c   1.000
_cell.angle_alpha   90.00
_cell.angle_beta   90.00
_cell.angle_gamma   90.00
#
_symmetry.space_group_name_H-M   'P 1'
#
loop_
_entity.id
_entity.type
_entity.pdbx_description
1 polymer ?
#
loop_
_entity_poly.entity_id
_entity_poly.type
_entity_poly.pdbx_seq_one_letter_code
_entity_poly.pdbx_strand_id
1 'polypeptide(L)'
;MKFSHVLSLAVALSVASPAFAGPRGRSVSRPASHPTSHPTSHPTYHPPVVNHPSHPPVVNHPPVVNHPTHPPVVSHNGNVVSSYHTGRIQQSNVRVTSVMRNDARVNIIVNHHVSVYNTSYRPYYVNRYSVYHGYYPRYSAFYRPWYRYGFHGGFYYPVYPVYDIHAYFWNPLVFWLWCSTWDDHYYNTWYGSDYYSYPVLRTHFTRPGVFYPTVAMRDLAQGVSMLPVLEQGNFRTGLIDLVAKLQTRLTQGLFTPVNLGNGDVVVTHYQLIENKGVVLEGYVGADARQFSFKALLDLNDASQNMLFVPTGEPTAEQLLELRTMNERIQWMGGTIDYGTAPIVERRGD
;
A
#
# COMPACT_ATOMS: atom_id res chain seq x y z
N MET A 1 -62.24 -11.47 13.03
CA MET A 1 -61.10 -11.96 13.85
C MET A 1 -60.83 -13.42 13.49
N LYS A 2 -59.71 -13.68 12.81
CA LYS A 2 -59.06 -14.99 12.63
C LYS A 2 -57.73 -14.70 11.91
N PHE A 3 -56.66 -14.54 12.68
CA PHE A 3 -55.30 -14.42 12.16
C PHE A 3 -54.71 -15.82 12.07
N SER A 4 -54.45 -16.27 10.83
CA SER A 4 -53.75 -17.52 10.55
C SER A 4 -52.24 -17.32 10.69
N HIS A 5 -51.61 -18.34 11.27
CA HIS A 5 -50.19 -18.49 11.50
C HIS A 5 -49.33 -18.29 10.25
N VAL A 6 -48.23 -17.55 10.40
CA VAL A 6 -47.06 -17.67 9.53
C VAL A 6 -45.91 -18.16 10.41
N LEU A 7 -45.50 -19.39 10.11
CA LEU A 7 -44.40 -20.12 10.71
C LEU A 7 -43.09 -19.57 10.09
N SER A 8 -42.24 -18.90 10.88
CA SER A 8 -40.89 -18.52 10.44
C SER A 8 -39.92 -19.66 10.75
N LEU A 9 -39.48 -20.35 9.70
CA LEU A 9 -38.45 -21.38 9.73
C LEU A 9 -37.06 -20.70 9.78
N ALA A 10 -36.37 -20.81 10.92
CA ALA A 10 -34.98 -20.42 11.07
C ALA A 10 -34.08 -21.52 10.49
N VAL A 11 -33.35 -21.22 9.41
CA VAL A 11 -32.29 -22.09 8.89
C VAL A 11 -30.97 -21.65 9.51
N ALA A 12 -30.50 -22.41 10.49
CA ALA A 12 -29.15 -22.31 11.02
C ALA A 12 -28.17 -23.06 10.11
N LEU A 13 -27.31 -22.33 9.39
CA LEU A 13 -26.15 -22.93 8.72
C LEU A 13 -25.01 -23.10 9.73
N SER A 14 -24.89 -24.31 10.27
CA SER A 14 -23.71 -24.81 10.96
C SER A 14 -22.70 -25.31 9.93
N VAL A 15 -21.62 -24.57 9.71
CA VAL A 15 -20.49 -25.05 8.90
C VAL A 15 -19.52 -25.80 9.82
N ALA A 16 -19.53 -27.13 9.69
CA ALA A 16 -18.57 -28.01 10.33
C ALA A 16 -17.20 -27.88 9.65
N SER A 17 -16.15 -27.65 10.44
CA SER A 17 -14.75 -27.75 9.99
C SER A 17 -14.33 -29.22 9.91
N PRO A 18 -13.69 -29.69 8.81
CA PRO A 18 -13.07 -30.99 8.82
C PRO A 18 -11.71 -30.93 9.54
N ALA A 19 -11.58 -31.77 10.56
CA ALA A 19 -10.34 -32.07 11.26
C ALA A 19 -9.33 -32.73 10.29
N PHE A 20 -8.14 -32.15 10.17
CA PHE A 20 -7.04 -32.74 9.41
C PHE A 20 -6.14 -33.54 10.35
N ALA A 21 -6.23 -34.87 10.22
CA ALA A 21 -5.35 -35.82 10.88
C ALA A 21 -3.96 -35.80 10.20
N GLY A 22 -2.90 -35.63 11.00
CA GLY A 22 -1.52 -35.73 10.52
C GLY A 22 -1.03 -37.18 10.36
N PRO A 23 0.14 -37.39 9.74
CA PRO A 23 0.94 -38.58 9.98
C PRO A 23 2.24 -38.26 10.73
N ARG A 24 2.54 -39.15 11.68
CA ARG A 24 3.79 -39.28 12.44
C ARG A 24 4.93 -39.84 11.57
N GLY A 25 6.15 -39.50 11.95
CA GLY A 25 7.40 -40.16 11.54
C GLY A 25 8.40 -39.16 10.94
N ARG A 26 9.69 -39.16 11.22
CA ARG A 26 10.56 -40.13 11.91
C ARG A 26 11.84 -39.38 12.29
N SER A 27 12.33 -39.65 13.51
CA SER A 27 13.62 -39.21 14.03
C SER A 27 14.78 -39.80 13.20
N VAL A 28 15.72 -38.96 12.74
CA VAL A 28 17.06 -39.40 12.35
C VAL A 28 18.10 -38.48 12.98
N SER A 29 19.07 -39.15 13.57
CA SER A 29 20.15 -38.73 14.46
C SER A 29 21.23 -37.86 13.81
N ARG A 30 21.76 -36.97 14.65
CA ARG A 30 22.96 -36.13 14.51
C ARG A 30 24.24 -36.97 14.67
N PRO A 31 25.34 -36.63 14.00
CA PRO A 31 26.68 -36.84 14.57
C PRO A 31 27.45 -35.54 14.78
N ALA A 32 28.49 -35.66 15.60
CA ALA A 32 29.20 -34.62 16.30
C ALA A 32 30.40 -34.00 15.53
N SER A 33 30.67 -32.76 15.94
CA SER A 33 31.85 -31.88 15.95
C SER A 33 33.28 -32.31 15.52
N HIS A 34 33.98 -31.27 15.00
CA HIS A 34 35.41 -30.85 15.11
C HIS A 34 36.43 -31.32 14.03
N PRO A 35 37.57 -30.61 13.78
CA PRO A 35 38.03 -29.26 14.20
C PRO A 35 38.58 -28.35 13.05
N THR A 36 38.92 -27.11 13.44
CA THR A 36 39.61 -26.00 12.75
C THR A 36 41.03 -26.28 12.24
N SER A 37 41.42 -25.69 11.08
CA SER A 37 42.75 -25.08 10.85
C SER A 37 42.81 -24.14 9.62
N HIS A 38 43.09 -22.86 9.89
CA HIS A 38 44.00 -21.85 9.29
C HIS A 38 44.33 -21.71 7.75
N PRO A 39 44.90 -20.54 7.35
CA PRO A 39 44.56 -19.81 6.12
C PRO A 39 45.58 -19.96 4.98
N THR A 40 45.15 -19.67 3.75
CA THR A 40 46.06 -19.51 2.61
C THR A 40 45.67 -18.29 1.76
N SER A 41 46.65 -17.41 1.61
CA SER A 41 46.69 -16.23 0.75
C SER A 41 46.50 -16.60 -0.73
N HIS A 42 45.57 -15.94 -1.42
CA HIS A 42 45.46 -15.98 -2.88
C HIS A 42 46.40 -14.94 -3.51
N PRO A 43 47.28 -15.33 -4.46
CA PRO A 43 48.00 -14.38 -5.30
C PRO A 43 47.08 -13.85 -6.42
N THR A 44 47.03 -12.54 -6.57
CA THR A 44 46.35 -11.85 -7.68
C THR A 44 47.15 -12.04 -8.96
N TYR A 45 46.62 -12.80 -9.92
CA TYR A 45 47.18 -12.92 -11.26
C TYR A 45 46.41 -11.98 -12.19
N HIS A 46 47.08 -10.94 -12.70
CA HIS A 46 46.55 -10.09 -13.77
C HIS A 46 46.95 -10.69 -15.13
N PRO A 47 45.99 -11.01 -16.03
CA PRO A 47 46.32 -11.29 -17.42
C PRO A 47 46.70 -10.00 -18.17
N PRO A 48 47.60 -10.08 -19.17
CA PRO A 48 47.99 -8.92 -19.97
C PRO A 48 46.84 -8.43 -20.86
N VAL A 49 46.73 -7.11 -20.98
CA VAL A 49 45.80 -6.40 -21.85
C VAL A 49 46.11 -6.73 -23.31
N VAL A 50 45.17 -7.41 -23.97
CA VAL A 50 45.17 -7.59 -25.42
C VAL A 50 44.54 -6.35 -26.05
N ASN A 51 45.32 -5.64 -26.86
CA ASN A 51 44.85 -4.53 -27.69
C ASN A 51 43.82 -5.04 -28.71
N HIS A 52 42.57 -4.59 -28.60
CA HIS A 52 41.56 -4.79 -29.63
C HIS A 52 41.69 -3.73 -30.74
N PRO A 53 41.57 -4.14 -32.02
CA PRO A 53 41.58 -3.21 -33.14
C PRO A 53 40.26 -2.44 -33.30
N SER A 54 40.45 -1.18 -33.73
CA SER A 54 39.53 -0.17 -34.26
C SER A 54 38.09 -0.58 -34.64
N HIS A 55 37.15 0.24 -34.15
CA HIS A 55 35.71 0.23 -34.45
C HIS A 55 35.37 0.31 -35.96
N PRO A 56 34.28 -0.33 -36.41
CA PRO A 56 33.73 -0.13 -37.74
C PRO A 56 33.03 1.25 -37.86
N PRO A 57 32.81 1.75 -39.09
CA PRO A 57 32.26 3.08 -39.33
C PRO A 57 30.81 3.20 -38.83
N VAL A 58 30.53 4.37 -38.25
CA VAL A 58 29.22 4.79 -37.74
C VAL A 58 28.20 4.76 -38.89
N VAL A 59 27.21 3.89 -38.77
CA VAL A 59 26.02 3.90 -39.62
C VAL A 59 25.12 5.03 -39.13
N ASN A 60 24.93 6.05 -39.97
CA ASN A 60 23.99 7.14 -39.70
C ASN A 60 22.57 6.56 -39.61
N HIS A 61 22.01 6.50 -38.41
CA HIS A 61 20.61 6.21 -38.21
C HIS A 61 19.75 7.38 -38.73
N PRO A 62 18.62 7.10 -39.39
CA PRO A 62 17.69 8.13 -39.83
C PRO A 62 17.16 8.93 -38.63
N PRO A 63 16.82 10.22 -38.83
CA PRO A 63 16.34 11.09 -37.77
C PRO A 63 15.11 10.49 -37.10
N VAL A 64 15.17 10.41 -35.76
CA VAL A 64 14.08 9.95 -34.90
C VAL A 64 12.85 10.80 -35.19
N VAL A 65 11.81 10.15 -35.73
CA VAL A 65 10.49 10.73 -35.92
C VAL A 65 9.96 11.17 -34.55
N ASN A 66 9.58 12.45 -34.45
CA ASN A 66 9.04 13.13 -33.27
C ASN A 66 8.24 12.19 -32.36
N HIS A 67 8.84 11.77 -31.25
CA HIS A 67 8.10 11.16 -30.16
C HIS A 67 7.10 12.20 -29.62
N PRO A 68 5.84 11.81 -29.33
CA PRO A 68 4.92 12.67 -28.61
C PRO A 68 5.61 13.14 -27.33
N THR A 69 5.80 14.45 -27.20
CA THR A 69 6.32 15.08 -26.00
C THR A 69 5.53 14.54 -24.81
N HIS A 70 6.22 13.88 -23.88
CA HIS A 70 5.62 13.41 -22.63
C HIS A 70 4.81 14.57 -22.02
N PRO A 71 3.58 14.33 -21.55
CA PRO A 71 2.86 15.36 -20.83
C PRO A 71 3.77 15.86 -19.70
N PRO A 72 3.83 17.18 -19.46
CA PRO A 72 4.67 17.74 -18.42
C PRO A 72 4.37 16.99 -17.12
N VAL A 73 5.41 16.44 -16.50
CA VAL A 73 5.34 15.95 -15.12
C VAL A 73 4.99 17.19 -14.30
N VAL A 74 3.72 17.33 -13.97
CA VAL A 74 3.28 18.43 -13.13
C VAL A 74 4.04 18.28 -11.82
N SER A 75 4.72 19.34 -11.40
CA SER A 75 5.39 19.40 -10.10
C SER A 75 4.30 19.48 -9.03
N HIS A 76 3.63 18.37 -8.77
CA HIS A 76 2.67 18.28 -7.67
C HIS A 76 3.44 18.45 -6.35
N ASN A 77 2.89 19.25 -5.45
CA ASN A 77 3.45 19.56 -4.13
C ASN A 77 3.41 18.35 -3.19
N GLY A 78 4.10 17.25 -3.54
CA GLY A 78 4.23 16.05 -2.70
C GLY A 78 2.89 15.51 -2.16
N ASN A 79 2.95 14.81 -1.03
CA ASN A 79 1.75 14.46 -0.26
C ASN A 79 1.25 15.69 0.48
N VAL A 80 -0.06 15.95 0.44
CA VAL A 80 -0.65 17.08 1.18
C VAL A 80 -0.86 16.68 2.63
N VAL A 81 0.00 17.15 3.52
CA VAL A 81 -0.04 16.75 4.93
C VAL A 81 -0.30 17.94 5.83
N SER A 82 -1.04 17.73 6.92
CA SER A 82 -1.16 18.75 7.98
C SER A 82 0.23 19.21 8.45
N SER A 83 0.36 20.45 8.89
CA SER A 83 1.63 21.03 9.36
C SER A 83 2.31 20.21 10.47
N TYR A 84 1.53 19.44 11.24
CA TYR A 84 2.03 18.59 12.31
C TYR A 84 2.49 17.19 11.86
N HIS A 85 2.31 16.82 10.60
CA HIS A 85 2.56 15.46 10.14
C HIS A 85 4.04 15.04 10.26
N THR A 86 4.97 15.90 9.84
CA THR A 86 6.41 15.63 10.00
C THR A 86 6.78 15.49 11.48
N GLY A 87 6.18 16.33 12.35
CA GLY A 87 6.33 16.21 13.80
C GLY A 87 5.81 14.88 14.34
N ARG A 88 4.69 14.37 13.82
CA ARG A 88 4.15 13.04 14.18
C ARG A 88 5.08 11.91 13.76
N ILE A 89 5.65 11.96 12.55
CA ILE A 89 6.63 10.95 12.13
C ILE A 89 7.86 10.96 13.06
N GLN A 90 8.37 12.14 13.41
CA GLN A 90 9.47 12.26 14.35
C GLN A 90 9.12 11.70 15.74
N GLN A 91 7.95 12.04 16.28
CA GLN A 91 7.45 11.49 17.55
C GLN A 91 7.30 9.96 17.49
N SER A 92 6.81 9.43 16.36
CA SER A 92 6.71 7.98 16.13
C SER A 92 8.09 7.32 16.21
N ASN A 93 9.10 7.90 15.54
CA ASN A 93 10.47 7.39 15.55
C ASN A 93 11.12 7.45 16.95
N VAL A 94 10.85 8.51 17.72
CA VAL A 94 11.29 8.61 19.12
C VAL A 94 10.66 7.50 19.94
N ARG A 95 9.33 7.30 19.86
CA ARG A 95 8.63 6.25 20.62
C ARG A 95 9.08 4.85 20.23
N VAL A 96 9.28 4.59 18.93
CA VAL A 96 9.87 3.33 18.44
C VAL A 96 11.21 3.07 19.12
N THR A 97 12.07 4.09 19.21
CA THR A 97 13.41 3.95 19.78
C THR A 97 13.37 3.80 21.30
N SER A 98 12.55 4.60 21.99
CA SER A 98 12.51 4.62 23.45
C SER A 98 11.69 3.50 24.08
N VAL A 99 10.68 3.00 23.38
CA VAL A 99 9.74 1.97 23.88
C VAL A 99 9.96 0.64 23.17
N MET A 100 9.75 0.60 21.86
CA MET A 100 9.67 -0.67 21.12
C MET A 100 11.02 -1.36 21.00
N ARG A 101 12.08 -0.62 20.64
CA ARG A 101 13.44 -1.18 20.48
C ARG A 101 14.12 -1.51 21.81
N ASN A 102 13.66 -0.95 22.91
CA ASN A 102 14.20 -1.24 24.24
C ASN A 102 13.55 -2.50 24.87
N ASP A 103 12.42 -2.97 24.35
CA ASP A 103 11.78 -4.20 24.82
C ASP A 103 12.37 -5.44 24.13
N ALA A 104 12.97 -6.33 24.93
CA ALA A 104 13.63 -7.54 24.43
C ALA A 104 12.67 -8.50 23.71
N ARG A 105 11.42 -8.62 24.16
CA ARG A 105 10.43 -9.51 23.54
C ARG A 105 9.94 -8.93 22.23
N VAL A 106 9.71 -7.61 22.16
CA VAL A 106 9.42 -6.91 20.90
C VAL A 106 10.54 -7.14 19.88
N ASN A 107 11.81 -7.04 20.29
CA ASN A 107 12.94 -7.31 19.39
C ASN A 107 12.94 -8.74 18.83
N ILE A 108 12.64 -9.75 19.65
CA ILE A 108 12.54 -11.14 19.18
C ILE A 108 11.44 -11.26 18.10
N ILE A 109 10.27 -10.69 18.36
CA ILE A 109 9.14 -10.69 17.43
C ILE A 109 9.51 -9.99 16.12
N VAL A 110 10.02 -8.76 16.20
CA VAL A 110 10.35 -7.98 15.01
C VAL A 110 11.47 -8.67 14.20
N ASN A 111 12.53 -9.17 14.83
CA ASN A 111 13.62 -9.83 14.13
C ASN A 111 13.16 -11.12 13.42
N HIS A 112 12.23 -11.87 14.02
CA HIS A 112 11.59 -13.00 13.34
C HIS A 112 10.88 -12.55 12.05
N HIS A 113 10.08 -11.48 12.13
CA HIS A 113 9.35 -10.95 10.97
C HIS A 113 10.24 -10.29 9.92
N VAL A 114 11.33 -9.63 10.33
CA VAL A 114 12.38 -9.13 9.44
C VAL A 114 12.98 -10.29 8.63
N SER A 115 13.29 -11.41 9.29
CA SER A 115 13.80 -12.60 8.60
C SER A 115 12.79 -13.14 7.59
N VAL A 116 11.53 -13.32 7.97
CA VAL A 116 10.46 -13.79 7.08
C VAL A 116 10.24 -12.84 5.90
N TYR A 117 10.24 -11.53 6.15
CA TYR A 117 10.09 -10.54 5.10
C TYR A 117 11.24 -10.60 4.10
N ASN A 118 12.49 -10.64 4.58
CA ASN A 118 13.66 -10.65 3.72
C ASN A 118 13.75 -11.90 2.84
N THR A 119 13.29 -13.05 3.33
CA THR A 119 13.34 -14.31 2.56
C THR A 119 12.14 -14.49 1.64
N SER A 120 10.92 -14.14 2.08
CA SER A 120 9.69 -14.46 1.35
C SER A 120 9.10 -13.28 0.57
N TYR A 121 9.15 -12.07 1.11
CA TYR A 121 8.38 -10.93 0.59
C TYR A 121 9.23 -9.90 -0.16
N ARG A 122 10.45 -9.62 0.32
CA ARG A 122 11.35 -8.65 -0.31
C ARG A 122 11.66 -8.98 -1.77
N PRO A 123 12.08 -10.22 -2.13
CA PRO A 123 12.37 -10.55 -3.52
C PRO A 123 11.15 -10.36 -4.42
N TYR A 124 9.97 -10.71 -3.91
CA TYR A 124 8.70 -10.53 -4.60
C TYR A 124 8.41 -9.05 -4.90
N TYR A 125 8.49 -8.17 -3.90
CA TYR A 125 8.21 -6.75 -4.10
C TYR A 125 9.23 -6.04 -5.00
N VAL A 126 10.51 -6.45 -4.95
CA VAL A 126 11.55 -5.96 -5.86
C VAL A 126 11.21 -6.32 -7.30
N ASN A 127 10.89 -7.60 -7.57
CA ASN A 127 10.53 -8.04 -8.91
C ASN A 127 9.26 -7.34 -9.42
N ARG A 128 8.28 -7.15 -8.54
CA ARG A 128 7.00 -6.53 -8.87
C ARG A 128 7.10 -5.04 -9.23
N TYR A 129 8.15 -4.33 -8.80
CA TYR A 129 8.35 -2.93 -9.18
C TYR A 129 8.51 -2.74 -10.70
N SER A 130 9.17 -3.69 -11.37
CA SER A 130 9.37 -3.66 -12.83
C SER A 130 8.04 -3.57 -13.60
N VAL A 131 7.02 -4.26 -13.09
CA VAL A 131 5.64 -4.25 -13.60
C VAL A 131 5.05 -2.84 -13.46
N TYR A 132 5.24 -2.19 -12.31
CA TYR A 132 4.69 -0.87 -12.04
C TYR A 132 5.33 0.27 -12.81
N HIS A 133 6.65 0.24 -12.96
CA HIS A 133 7.37 1.28 -13.67
C HIS A 133 6.99 1.34 -15.16
N GLY A 134 6.71 0.19 -15.79
CA GLY A 134 6.38 0.12 -17.22
C GLY A 134 5.01 0.67 -17.63
N TYR A 135 4.07 0.82 -16.70
CA TYR A 135 2.67 1.17 -17.02
C TYR A 135 2.38 2.68 -17.05
N TYR A 136 3.28 3.50 -16.52
CA TYR A 136 3.02 4.92 -16.26
C TYR A 136 2.55 5.74 -17.49
N PRO A 137 3.16 5.64 -18.68
CA PRO A 137 2.78 6.50 -19.81
C PRO A 137 1.39 6.21 -20.38
N ARG A 138 0.97 4.94 -20.38
CA ARG A 138 -0.31 4.54 -21.01
C ARG A 138 -1.50 4.89 -20.12
N TYR A 139 -1.40 4.63 -18.82
CA TYR A 139 -2.51 4.85 -17.90
C TYR A 139 -2.70 6.33 -17.54
N SER A 140 -1.63 7.12 -17.46
CA SER A 140 -1.75 8.58 -17.29
C SER A 140 -2.56 9.22 -18.43
N ALA A 141 -2.35 8.79 -19.68
CA ALA A 141 -3.15 9.24 -20.82
C ALA A 141 -4.62 8.80 -20.72
N PHE A 142 -4.89 7.55 -20.32
CA PHE A 142 -6.24 7.03 -20.15
C PHE A 142 -7.05 7.79 -19.09
N TYR A 143 -6.42 8.16 -17.97
CA TYR A 143 -7.08 8.90 -16.90
C TYR A 143 -7.00 10.43 -17.06
N ARG A 144 -6.48 10.94 -18.18
CA ARG A 144 -6.39 12.38 -18.49
C ARG A 144 -7.71 13.14 -18.38
N PRO A 145 -8.85 12.62 -18.86
CA PRO A 145 -10.13 13.32 -18.75
C PRO A 145 -10.59 13.62 -17.32
N TRP A 146 -10.08 12.87 -16.33
CA TRP A 146 -10.47 12.96 -14.92
C TRP A 146 -9.71 14.03 -14.14
N TYR A 147 -8.52 14.41 -14.61
CA TYR A 147 -7.61 15.35 -13.94
C TYR A 147 -8.29 16.68 -13.56
N ARG A 148 -9.06 17.26 -14.49
CA ARG A 148 -9.81 18.51 -14.30
C ARG A 148 -10.92 18.43 -13.24
N TYR A 149 -11.27 17.24 -12.78
CA TYR A 149 -12.30 17.00 -11.77
C TYR A 149 -11.69 16.64 -10.41
N GLY A 150 -10.38 16.87 -10.22
CA GLY A 150 -9.71 16.62 -8.95
C GLY A 150 -9.40 15.15 -8.69
N PHE A 151 -9.25 14.35 -9.75
CA PHE A 151 -8.84 12.97 -9.66
C PHE A 151 -7.52 12.76 -10.40
N HIS A 152 -6.46 12.42 -9.65
CA HIS A 152 -5.12 12.18 -10.17
C HIS A 152 -4.74 10.70 -10.12
N GLY A 153 -5.67 9.81 -9.75
CA GLY A 153 -5.69 8.39 -10.09
C GLY A 153 -4.41 7.57 -9.87
N GLY A 154 -3.54 7.97 -8.95
CA GLY A 154 -2.28 7.30 -8.66
C GLY A 154 -1.21 7.29 -9.76
N PHE A 155 -1.55 7.53 -11.04
CA PHE A 155 -0.63 7.55 -12.20
C PHE A 155 -0.03 8.92 -12.52
N TYR A 156 -0.33 9.92 -11.71
CA TYR A 156 0.27 11.25 -11.81
C TYR A 156 1.35 11.46 -10.76
N TYR A 157 1.47 10.51 -9.82
CA TYR A 157 2.49 10.49 -8.80
C TYR A 157 3.42 9.31 -9.06
N PRO A 158 4.74 9.52 -9.05
CA PRO A 158 5.70 8.44 -9.19
C PRO A 158 5.58 7.45 -8.02
N VAL A 159 5.81 6.17 -8.32
CA VAL A 159 5.89 5.12 -7.32
C VAL A 159 7.28 5.15 -6.71
N TYR A 160 7.38 5.45 -5.43
CA TYR A 160 8.63 5.36 -4.67
C TYR A 160 8.61 4.11 -3.78
N PRO A 161 9.20 2.98 -4.21
CA PRO A 161 9.20 1.74 -3.44
C PRO A 161 10.06 1.84 -2.19
N VAL A 162 9.66 1.13 -1.13
CA VAL A 162 10.44 0.96 0.12
C VAL A 162 10.73 -0.53 0.30
N TYR A 163 11.74 -1.04 -0.39
CA TYR A 163 12.07 -2.47 -0.36
C TYR A 163 12.50 -2.97 1.02
N ASP A 164 13.01 -2.06 1.86
CA ASP A 164 13.44 -2.24 3.22
C ASP A 164 12.35 -1.89 4.26
N ILE A 165 11.06 -2.02 3.89
CA ILE A 165 9.94 -1.71 4.81
C ILE A 165 10.03 -2.45 6.16
N HIS A 166 10.72 -3.59 6.18
CA HIS A 166 11.01 -4.34 7.42
C HIS A 166 11.80 -3.55 8.46
N ALA A 167 12.58 -2.54 8.06
CA ALA A 167 13.28 -1.65 8.98
C ALA A 167 12.32 -0.82 9.86
N TYR A 168 11.04 -0.75 9.46
CA TYR A 168 9.98 0.01 10.12
C TYR A 168 9.02 -0.88 10.91
N PHE A 169 9.27 -2.19 11.01
CA PHE A 169 8.42 -3.14 11.74
C PHE A 169 8.34 -2.93 13.25
N TRP A 170 9.13 -2.02 13.83
CA TRP A 170 8.90 -1.60 15.22
C TRP A 170 7.71 -0.64 15.36
N ASN A 171 7.20 -0.08 14.27
CA ASN A 171 5.96 0.70 14.28
C ASN A 171 4.75 -0.25 14.05
N PRO A 172 3.74 -0.26 14.93
CA PRO A 172 2.65 -1.23 14.86
C PRO A 172 1.74 -1.05 13.63
N LEU A 173 1.55 0.17 13.14
CA LEU A 173 0.73 0.42 11.95
C LEU A 173 1.42 -0.08 10.70
N VAL A 174 2.74 0.10 10.60
CA VAL A 174 3.54 -0.54 9.56
C VAL A 174 3.47 -2.05 9.71
N PHE A 175 3.64 -2.58 10.93
CA PHE A 175 3.59 -4.01 11.18
C PHE A 175 2.27 -4.65 10.72
N TRP A 176 1.11 -4.03 10.99
CA TRP A 176 -0.20 -4.49 10.50
C TRP A 176 -0.23 -4.76 9.00
N LEU A 177 0.37 -3.85 8.22
CA LEU A 177 0.25 -3.84 6.77
C LEU A 177 1.06 -4.94 6.10
N TRP A 178 2.12 -5.46 6.74
CA TRP A 178 3.06 -6.39 6.09
C TRP A 178 3.40 -7.63 6.92
N CYS A 179 2.92 -7.74 8.15
CA CYS A 179 3.09 -8.94 8.98
C CYS A 179 1.73 -9.59 9.24
N SER A 180 1.61 -10.88 8.93
CA SER A 180 0.36 -11.64 9.05
C SER A 180 0.04 -12.12 10.46
N THR A 181 1.00 -12.04 11.37
CA THR A 181 0.84 -12.45 12.76
C THR A 181 0.43 -11.26 13.62
N TRP A 182 -0.14 -11.59 14.77
CA TRP A 182 -0.48 -10.64 15.79
C TRP A 182 0.05 -11.18 17.12
N ASP A 183 0.62 -10.31 17.95
CA ASP A 183 1.15 -10.65 19.27
C ASP A 183 0.67 -9.62 20.29
N ASP A 184 0.03 -10.12 21.36
CA ASP A 184 -0.54 -9.29 22.43
C ASP A 184 0.50 -8.38 23.09
N HIS A 185 1.71 -8.89 23.36
CA HIS A 185 2.75 -8.13 24.05
C HIS A 185 3.29 -7.02 23.17
N TYR A 186 3.51 -7.30 21.88
CA TYR A 186 3.97 -6.31 20.91
C TYR A 186 3.02 -5.10 20.86
N TYR A 187 1.71 -5.32 20.71
CA TYR A 187 0.76 -4.22 20.63
C TYR A 187 0.49 -3.56 21.99
N ASN A 188 0.45 -4.33 23.08
CA ASN A 188 0.30 -3.77 24.42
C ASN A 188 1.50 -2.88 24.80
N THR A 189 2.71 -3.22 24.35
CA THR A 189 3.91 -2.39 24.53
C THR A 189 3.76 -1.02 23.87
N TRP A 190 3.14 -0.97 22.69
CA TRP A 190 2.84 0.30 22.05
C TRP A 190 1.66 1.02 22.72
N TYR A 191 0.48 0.39 22.82
CA TYR A 191 -0.76 1.06 23.20
C TYR A 191 -0.95 1.25 24.71
N GLY A 192 -0.22 0.52 25.55
CA GLY A 192 -0.34 0.60 27.01
C GLY A 192 -1.78 0.35 27.47
N SER A 193 -2.29 1.19 28.37
CA SER A 193 -3.66 1.05 28.91
C SER A 193 -4.74 1.10 27.83
N ASP A 194 -4.53 1.88 26.76
CA ASP A 194 -5.52 2.01 25.68
C ASP A 194 -5.71 0.70 24.91
N TYR A 195 -4.74 -0.22 24.98
CA TYR A 195 -4.81 -1.51 24.30
C TYR A 195 -6.11 -2.28 24.60
N TYR A 196 -6.55 -2.24 25.86
CA TYR A 196 -7.74 -2.96 26.31
C TYR A 196 -9.05 -2.22 25.99
N SER A 197 -9.00 -0.91 25.77
CA SER A 197 -10.15 -0.07 25.47
C SER A 197 -10.58 -0.14 24.00
N TYR A 198 -9.70 -0.58 23.09
CA TYR A 198 -9.97 -0.61 21.65
C TYR A 198 -9.80 -2.03 21.06
N PRO A 199 -10.85 -2.87 21.10
CA PRO A 199 -10.78 -4.27 20.65
C PRO A 199 -10.31 -4.47 19.22
N VAL A 200 -10.55 -3.52 18.31
CA VAL A 200 -10.09 -3.60 16.92
C VAL A 200 -8.57 -3.75 16.82
N LEU A 201 -7.82 -3.17 17.77
CA LEU A 201 -6.35 -3.25 17.83
C LEU A 201 -5.86 -4.60 18.36
N ARG A 202 -6.74 -5.34 19.05
CA ARG A 202 -6.49 -6.66 19.64
C ARG A 202 -6.82 -7.82 18.70
N THR A 203 -7.01 -7.52 17.42
CA THR A 203 -7.23 -8.55 16.39
C THR A 203 -6.09 -8.49 15.39
N HIS A 204 -5.93 -9.55 14.59
CA HIS A 204 -5.02 -9.53 13.46
C HIS A 204 -5.57 -8.63 12.34
N PHE A 205 -4.69 -7.90 11.66
CA PHE A 205 -5.08 -7.19 10.44
C PHE A 205 -5.39 -8.24 9.38
N THR A 206 -6.57 -8.19 8.78
CA THR A 206 -7.07 -9.28 7.92
C THR A 206 -6.54 -9.22 6.49
N ARG A 207 -5.81 -8.15 6.13
CA ARG A 207 -5.28 -7.90 4.78
C ARG A 207 -3.76 -7.67 4.74
N PRO A 208 -2.94 -8.46 5.47
CA PRO A 208 -1.50 -8.25 5.50
C PRO A 208 -0.91 -8.48 4.10
N GLY A 209 0.05 -7.66 3.71
CA GLY A 209 0.78 -7.75 2.45
C GLY A 209 0.04 -7.18 1.23
N VAL A 210 -1.27 -6.89 1.31
CA VAL A 210 -2.08 -6.39 0.18
C VAL A 210 -1.57 -5.06 -0.38
N PHE A 211 -1.07 -4.18 0.48
CA PHE A 211 -0.49 -2.91 0.07
C PHE A 211 0.97 -3.09 -0.37
N TYR A 212 1.31 -2.58 -1.54
CA TYR A 212 2.69 -2.51 -2.00
C TYR A 212 3.46 -1.49 -1.16
N PRO A 213 4.69 -1.79 -0.69
CA PRO A 213 5.43 -0.90 0.18
C PRO A 213 5.93 0.32 -0.60
N THR A 214 5.26 1.46 -0.43
CA THR A 214 5.65 2.76 -0.98
C THR A 214 6.03 3.73 0.14
N VAL A 215 6.80 4.77 -0.21
CA VAL A 215 7.13 5.89 0.69
C VAL A 215 5.84 6.52 1.21
N ALA A 216 4.86 6.74 0.33
CA ALA A 216 3.55 7.30 0.68
C ALA A 216 2.84 6.46 1.76
N MET A 217 2.75 5.14 1.57
CA MET A 217 2.06 4.28 2.54
C MET A 217 2.84 4.17 3.87
N ARG A 218 4.18 4.10 3.82
CA ARG A 218 5.03 4.09 5.02
C ARG A 218 4.84 5.37 5.84
N ASP A 219 4.98 6.53 5.21
CA ASP A 219 4.94 7.83 5.91
C ASP A 219 3.54 8.10 6.48
N LEU A 220 2.49 7.73 5.74
CA LEU A 220 1.12 7.74 6.24
C LEU A 220 0.97 6.86 7.49
N ALA A 221 1.39 5.59 7.44
CA ALA A 221 1.28 4.67 8.58
C ALA A 221 2.04 5.21 9.81
N GLN A 222 3.25 5.74 9.62
CA GLN A 222 4.00 6.38 10.70
C GLN A 222 3.28 7.62 11.26
N GLY A 223 2.75 8.49 10.39
CA GLY A 223 2.02 9.68 10.82
C GLY A 223 0.73 9.37 11.57
N VAL A 224 -0.03 8.37 11.12
CA VAL A 224 -1.26 7.91 11.79
C VAL A 224 -0.94 7.26 13.14
N SER A 225 0.23 6.62 13.30
CA SER A 225 0.57 5.91 14.55
C SER A 225 0.69 6.82 15.78
N MET A 226 0.73 8.14 15.56
CA MET A 226 0.75 9.16 16.60
C MET A 226 -0.57 9.94 16.75
N LEU A 227 -1.62 9.53 16.04
CA LEU A 227 -2.99 9.99 16.31
C LEU A 227 -3.52 9.38 17.62
N PRO A 228 -4.63 9.91 18.18
CA PRO A 228 -5.28 9.21 19.27
C PRO A 228 -5.76 7.82 18.82
N VAL A 229 -5.88 6.91 19.79
CA VAL A 229 -5.98 5.46 19.53
C VAL A 229 -7.28 5.10 18.80
N LEU A 230 -8.35 5.86 19.03
CA LEU A 230 -9.62 5.71 18.31
C LEU A 230 -9.43 5.92 16.80
N GLU A 231 -8.77 7.00 16.40
CA GLU A 231 -8.51 7.36 15.01
C GLU A 231 -7.58 6.34 14.34
N GLN A 232 -6.61 5.78 15.08
CA GLN A 232 -5.79 4.65 14.60
C GLN A 232 -6.65 3.41 14.31
N GLY A 233 -7.60 3.11 15.20
CA GLY A 233 -8.56 2.02 15.02
C GLY A 233 -9.50 2.25 13.83
N ASN A 234 -10.00 3.48 13.65
CA ASN A 234 -10.84 3.86 12.52
C ASN A 234 -10.05 3.81 11.19
N PHE A 235 -8.80 4.28 11.18
CA PHE A 235 -7.92 4.12 10.02
C PHE A 235 -7.75 2.66 9.62
N ARG A 236 -7.49 1.78 10.61
CA ARG A 236 -7.33 0.34 10.38
C ARG A 236 -8.61 -0.27 9.79
N THR A 237 -9.76 0.03 10.37
CA THR A 237 -11.07 -0.41 9.85
C THR A 237 -11.28 0.10 8.43
N GLY A 238 -10.92 1.36 8.17
CA GLY A 238 -11.08 1.96 6.85
C GLY A 238 -10.20 1.34 5.78
N LEU A 239 -8.98 0.90 6.11
CA LEU A 239 -8.15 0.15 5.17
C LEU A 239 -8.74 -1.23 4.84
N ILE A 240 -9.34 -1.92 5.82
CA ILE A 240 -10.00 -3.22 5.60
C ILE A 240 -11.22 -3.04 4.68
N ASP A 241 -12.04 -2.03 4.97
CA ASP A 241 -13.22 -1.66 4.17
C ASP A 241 -12.82 -1.22 2.75
N LEU A 242 -11.76 -0.43 2.60
CA LEU A 242 -11.21 -0.04 1.31
C LEU A 242 -10.86 -1.26 0.45
N VAL A 243 -10.11 -2.22 0.99
CA VAL A 243 -9.73 -3.44 0.25
C VAL A 243 -10.98 -4.23 -0.17
N ALA A 244 -11.97 -4.35 0.72
CA ALA A 244 -13.23 -5.02 0.40
C ALA A 244 -14.01 -4.29 -0.72
N LYS A 245 -14.17 -2.96 -0.61
CA LYS A 245 -14.84 -2.12 -1.62
C LYS A 245 -14.12 -2.18 -2.97
N LEU A 246 -12.79 -2.17 -2.99
CA LEU A 246 -11.99 -2.36 -4.20
C LEU A 246 -12.28 -3.72 -4.85
N GLN A 247 -12.24 -4.81 -4.09
CA GLN A 247 -12.58 -6.15 -4.60
C GLN A 247 -13.98 -6.20 -5.21
N THR A 248 -14.98 -5.65 -4.52
CA THR A 248 -16.37 -5.60 -5.00
C THR A 248 -16.49 -4.78 -6.28
N ARG A 249 -15.92 -3.56 -6.31
CA ARG A 249 -16.02 -2.65 -7.46
C ARG A 249 -15.33 -3.22 -8.71
N LEU A 250 -14.16 -3.84 -8.54
CA LEU A 250 -13.43 -4.48 -9.64
C LEU A 250 -14.13 -5.74 -10.13
N THR A 251 -14.65 -6.57 -9.23
CA THR A 251 -15.43 -7.77 -9.59
C THR A 251 -16.66 -7.39 -10.42
N GLN A 252 -17.37 -6.34 -10.02
CA GLN A 252 -18.52 -5.81 -10.77
C GLN A 252 -18.11 -5.27 -12.15
N GLY A 253 -17.01 -4.51 -12.22
CA GLY A 253 -16.54 -3.93 -13.49
C GLY A 253 -15.96 -4.94 -14.48
N LEU A 254 -15.37 -6.04 -13.99
CA LEU A 254 -14.73 -7.07 -14.80
C LEU A 254 -15.62 -8.29 -15.06
N PHE A 255 -16.78 -8.37 -14.41
CA PHE A 255 -17.68 -9.52 -14.45
C PHE A 255 -16.97 -10.85 -14.10
N THR A 256 -15.88 -10.78 -13.34
CA THR A 256 -15.03 -11.91 -12.93
C THR A 256 -14.59 -11.68 -11.48
N PRO A 257 -14.58 -12.71 -10.61
CA PRO A 257 -14.13 -12.57 -9.23
C PRO A 257 -12.70 -12.03 -9.12
N VAL A 258 -12.51 -10.91 -8.42
CA VAL A 258 -11.19 -10.32 -8.16
C VAL A 258 -10.73 -10.60 -6.74
N ASN A 259 -9.59 -11.28 -6.62
CA ASN A 259 -8.92 -11.53 -5.36
C ASN A 259 -7.64 -10.69 -5.28
N LEU A 260 -7.61 -9.73 -4.35
CA LEU A 260 -6.42 -8.90 -4.12
C LEU A 260 -5.45 -9.64 -3.21
N GLY A 261 -4.27 -9.94 -3.73
CA GLY A 261 -3.13 -10.54 -3.06
C GLY A 261 -2.03 -9.54 -2.73
N ASN A 262 -0.82 -10.07 -2.53
CA ASN A 262 0.30 -9.29 -2.02
C ASN A 262 0.72 -8.19 -3.00
N GLY A 263 0.73 -6.96 -2.52
CA GLY A 263 1.18 -5.78 -3.25
C GLY A 263 0.25 -5.35 -4.37
N ASP A 264 -0.98 -5.86 -4.45
CA ASP A 264 -1.93 -5.51 -5.50
C ASP A 264 -2.42 -4.07 -5.39
N VAL A 265 -2.46 -3.50 -4.19
CA VAL A 265 -2.87 -2.10 -3.97
C VAL A 265 -1.63 -1.22 -3.82
N VAL A 266 -1.46 -0.26 -4.74
CA VAL A 266 -0.33 0.68 -4.71
C VAL A 266 -0.85 2.08 -4.40
N VAL A 267 -0.46 2.63 -3.25
CA VAL A 267 -0.73 4.02 -2.86
C VAL A 267 0.46 4.88 -3.28
N THR A 268 0.23 5.89 -4.12
CA THR A 268 1.28 6.79 -4.61
C THR A 268 1.14 8.21 -4.09
N HIS A 269 -0.05 8.58 -3.61
CA HIS A 269 -0.29 9.85 -2.94
C HIS A 269 -1.27 9.67 -1.78
N TYR A 270 -1.08 10.45 -0.73
CA TYR A 270 -2.06 10.60 0.34
C TYR A 270 -2.21 12.06 0.78
N GLN A 271 -3.37 12.34 1.35
CA GLN A 271 -3.58 13.53 2.17
C GLN A 271 -4.03 13.13 3.57
N LEU A 272 -3.35 13.63 4.60
CA LEU A 272 -3.78 13.48 5.99
C LEU A 272 -4.47 14.76 6.46
N ILE A 273 -5.79 14.71 6.55
CA ILE A 273 -6.67 15.82 6.94
C ILE A 273 -6.74 15.87 8.47
N GLU A 274 -5.72 16.48 9.08
CA GLU A 274 -5.59 16.62 10.55
C GLU A 274 -5.78 15.27 11.28
N ASN A 275 -6.86 15.14 12.06
CA ASN A 275 -7.31 13.90 12.73
C ASN A 275 -8.67 13.43 12.19
N LYS A 276 -9.14 14.01 11.09
CA LYS A 276 -10.52 13.81 10.60
C LYS A 276 -10.57 12.76 9.51
N GLY A 277 -9.60 12.73 8.61
CA GLY A 277 -9.66 11.88 7.43
C GLY A 277 -8.31 11.62 6.76
N VAL A 278 -8.28 10.57 5.94
CA VAL A 278 -7.16 10.26 5.04
C VAL A 278 -7.70 10.13 3.63
N VAL A 279 -7.16 10.89 2.69
CA VAL A 279 -7.40 10.67 1.26
C VAL A 279 -6.26 9.81 0.72
N LEU A 280 -6.59 8.74 0.00
CA LEU A 280 -5.63 7.89 -0.69
C LEU A 280 -5.86 7.96 -2.18
N GLU A 281 -4.79 8.15 -2.95
CA GLU A 281 -4.80 7.97 -4.39
C GLU A 281 -3.73 6.97 -4.80
N GLY A 282 -4.10 6.14 -5.76
CA GLY A 282 -3.30 4.99 -6.11
C GLY A 282 -3.91 4.21 -7.26
N TYR A 283 -3.41 3.00 -7.44
CA TYR A 283 -3.98 2.06 -8.39
C TYR A 283 -3.92 0.64 -7.85
N VAL A 284 -4.76 -0.22 -8.42
CA VAL A 284 -4.85 -1.64 -8.10
C VAL A 284 -4.48 -2.46 -9.33
N GLY A 285 -3.55 -3.40 -9.17
CA GLY A 285 -3.22 -4.39 -10.17
C GLY A 285 -4.08 -5.64 -10.01
N ALA A 286 -4.94 -5.94 -10.99
CA ALA A 286 -5.77 -7.15 -11.04
C ALA A 286 -5.83 -7.68 -12.48
N ASP A 287 -5.59 -8.98 -12.67
CA ASP A 287 -5.66 -9.66 -13.98
C ASP A 287 -4.90 -8.95 -15.12
N ALA A 288 -3.65 -8.56 -14.85
CA ALA A 288 -2.78 -7.80 -15.77
C ALA A 288 -3.31 -6.41 -16.18
N ARG A 289 -4.38 -5.92 -15.53
CA ARG A 289 -4.92 -4.57 -15.70
C ARG A 289 -4.63 -3.75 -14.45
N GLN A 290 -4.59 -2.43 -14.63
CA GLN A 290 -4.42 -1.48 -13.54
C GLN A 290 -5.64 -0.54 -13.46
N PHE A 291 -6.18 -0.37 -12.26
CA PHE A 291 -7.35 0.45 -12.01
C PHE A 291 -6.99 1.55 -11.03
N SER A 292 -7.11 2.81 -11.45
CA SER A 292 -6.92 3.94 -10.55
C SER A 292 -8.02 4.00 -9.51
N PHE A 293 -7.69 4.46 -8.32
CA PHE A 293 -8.67 4.76 -7.30
C PHE A 293 -8.36 6.05 -6.56
N LYS A 294 -9.42 6.63 -6.00
CA LYS A 294 -9.38 7.65 -4.96
C LYS A 294 -10.26 7.18 -3.82
N ALA A 295 -9.76 7.23 -2.60
CA ALA A 295 -10.50 6.83 -1.42
C ALA A 295 -10.43 7.91 -0.35
N LEU A 296 -11.51 8.06 0.40
CA LEU A 296 -11.57 8.84 1.63
C LEU A 296 -11.81 7.85 2.77
N LEU A 297 -10.89 7.82 3.73
CA LEU A 297 -11.05 7.12 5.00
C LEU A 297 -11.43 8.16 6.06
N ASP A 298 -12.64 8.07 6.62
CA ASP A 298 -13.09 8.96 7.69
C ASP A 298 -12.60 8.40 9.03
N LEU A 299 -11.77 9.18 9.72
CA LEU A 299 -11.14 8.78 10.99
C LEU A 299 -12.06 8.98 12.18
N ASN A 300 -13.20 9.66 12.02
CA ASN A 300 -14.21 9.78 13.07
C ASN A 300 -15.25 8.66 12.96
N ASP A 301 -15.60 8.25 11.73
CA ASP A 301 -16.59 7.20 11.47
C ASP A 301 -16.23 6.39 10.21
N ALA A 302 -15.70 5.19 10.42
CA ALA A 302 -15.31 4.30 9.33
C ALA A 302 -16.50 3.85 8.44
N SER A 303 -17.77 4.05 8.85
CA SER A 303 -18.92 3.80 7.96
C SER A 303 -19.03 4.82 6.83
N GLN A 304 -18.40 6.01 6.99
CA GLN A 304 -18.43 7.11 6.03
C GLN A 304 -17.28 7.05 5.00
N ASN A 305 -16.54 5.95 4.95
CA ASN A 305 -15.48 5.80 3.95
C ASN A 305 -16.06 5.78 2.53
N MET A 306 -15.41 6.50 1.62
CA MET A 306 -15.80 6.59 0.23
C MET A 306 -14.71 5.99 -0.67
N LEU A 307 -15.12 5.32 -1.75
CA LEU A 307 -14.22 4.81 -2.78
C LEU A 307 -14.74 5.23 -4.14
N PHE A 308 -13.87 5.78 -4.96
CA PHE A 308 -14.13 6.14 -6.35
C PHE A 308 -13.14 5.42 -7.26
N VAL A 309 -13.68 4.69 -8.25
CA VAL A 309 -12.92 3.98 -9.28
C VAL A 309 -13.54 4.33 -10.63
N PRO A 310 -12.87 5.13 -11.47
CA PRO A 310 -13.40 5.52 -12.77
C PRO A 310 -13.36 4.39 -13.80
N THR A 311 -14.24 4.47 -14.80
CA THR A 311 -14.36 3.48 -15.87
C THR A 311 -14.30 4.16 -17.25
N GLY A 312 -13.09 4.46 -17.72
CA GLY A 312 -12.92 5.11 -19.03
C GLY A 312 -13.28 6.58 -19.01
N GLU A 313 -14.10 7.02 -19.97
CA GLU A 313 -14.53 8.41 -20.07
C GLU A 313 -15.52 8.80 -18.95
N PRO A 314 -15.47 10.04 -18.43
CA PRO A 314 -16.35 10.47 -17.35
C PRO A 314 -17.83 10.45 -17.73
N THR A 315 -18.64 9.70 -16.98
CA THR A 315 -20.11 9.75 -17.06
C THR A 315 -20.66 10.78 -16.07
N ALA A 316 -21.92 11.22 -16.28
CA ALA A 316 -22.57 12.16 -15.38
C ALA A 316 -22.68 11.63 -13.93
N GLU A 317 -22.95 10.33 -13.78
CA GLU A 317 -23.06 9.64 -12.50
C GLU A 317 -21.71 9.61 -11.78
N GLN A 318 -20.63 9.27 -12.50
CA GLN A 318 -19.29 9.24 -11.92
C GLN A 318 -18.78 10.64 -11.55
N LEU A 319 -19.14 11.66 -12.34
CA LEU A 319 -18.83 13.06 -12.01
C LEU A 319 -19.57 13.51 -10.74
N LEU A 320 -20.81 13.06 -10.54
CA LEU A 320 -21.55 13.33 -9.32
C LEU A 320 -20.93 12.60 -8.10
N GLU A 321 -20.56 11.33 -8.26
CA GLU A 321 -19.89 10.53 -7.23
C GLU A 321 -18.57 11.19 -6.79
N LEU A 322 -17.71 11.54 -7.75
CA LEU A 322 -16.44 12.20 -7.49
C LEU A 322 -16.63 13.60 -6.89
N ARG A 323 -17.61 14.38 -7.37
CA ARG A 323 -17.93 15.70 -6.79
C ARG A 323 -18.35 15.57 -5.34
N THR A 324 -19.25 14.64 -5.02
CA THR A 324 -19.72 14.38 -3.66
C THR A 324 -18.54 14.03 -2.74
N MET A 325 -17.63 13.18 -3.21
CA MET A 325 -16.41 12.85 -2.46
C MET A 325 -15.51 14.08 -2.26
N ASN A 326 -15.28 14.87 -3.30
CA ASN A 326 -14.43 16.05 -3.24
C ASN A 326 -14.99 17.13 -2.30
N GLU A 327 -16.31 17.36 -2.32
CA GLU A 327 -17.00 18.26 -1.40
C GLU A 327 -16.85 17.78 0.05
N ARG A 328 -16.97 16.46 0.29
CA ARG A 328 -16.73 15.89 1.63
C ARG A 328 -15.28 16.08 2.08
N ILE A 329 -14.30 15.84 1.21
CA ILE A 329 -12.87 16.08 1.49
C ILE A 329 -12.64 17.54 1.89
N GLN A 330 -13.17 18.48 1.11
CA GLN A 330 -13.06 19.92 1.40
C GLN A 330 -13.74 20.30 2.71
N TRP A 331 -14.93 19.76 2.98
CA TRP A 331 -15.66 19.99 4.23
C TRP A 331 -14.86 19.52 5.46
N MET A 332 -14.08 18.45 5.33
CA MET A 332 -13.19 17.97 6.40
C MET A 332 -11.93 18.84 6.57
N GLY A 333 -11.66 19.77 5.64
CA GLY A 333 -10.45 20.61 5.60
C GLY A 333 -9.35 20.08 4.68
N GLY A 334 -9.66 19.09 3.83
CA GLY A 334 -8.76 18.63 2.77
C GLY A 334 -8.72 19.57 1.57
N THR A 335 -7.86 19.24 0.61
CA THR A 335 -7.63 20.07 -0.57
C THR A 335 -7.83 19.25 -1.83
N ILE A 336 -8.45 19.85 -2.84
CA ILE A 336 -8.63 19.23 -4.14
C ILE A 336 -7.88 20.06 -5.17
N ASP A 337 -6.89 19.46 -5.82
CA ASP A 337 -6.24 20.06 -6.99
C ASP A 337 -7.11 19.80 -8.22
N TYR A 338 -7.95 20.76 -8.58
CA TYR A 338 -8.61 20.80 -9.89
C TYR A 338 -7.58 21.31 -10.88
N GLY A 339 -6.77 20.39 -11.38
CA GLY A 339 -5.61 20.76 -12.16
C GLY A 339 -5.94 21.80 -13.21
N THR A 340 -5.13 22.85 -13.30
CA THR A 340 -5.33 23.92 -14.29
C THR A 340 -5.40 23.26 -15.66
N ALA A 341 -6.56 23.34 -16.32
CA ALA A 341 -6.64 22.96 -17.72
C ALA A 341 -5.47 23.63 -18.42
N PRO A 342 -4.64 22.91 -19.21
CA PRO A 342 -3.62 23.59 -19.99
C PRO A 342 -4.35 24.69 -20.75
N ILE A 343 -3.97 25.94 -20.49
CA ILE A 343 -4.46 27.07 -21.27
C ILE A 343 -4.02 26.71 -22.68
N VAL A 344 -4.96 26.18 -23.46
CA VAL A 344 -4.77 26.07 -24.90
C VAL A 344 -4.80 27.52 -25.32
N GLU A 345 -3.63 28.16 -25.34
CA GLU A 345 -3.43 29.34 -26.14
C GLU A 345 -3.91 28.92 -27.53
N ARG A 346 -5.13 29.36 -27.89
CA ARG A 346 -5.56 29.38 -29.27
C ARG A 346 -4.49 30.21 -29.95
N ARG A 347 -3.53 29.56 -30.60
CA ARG A 347 -2.80 30.19 -31.69
C ARG A 347 -3.89 30.67 -32.62
N GLY A 348 -4.08 31.99 -32.64
CA GLY A 348 -4.94 32.64 -33.61
C GLY A 348 -4.48 32.16 -34.98
N ASP A 349 -5.46 31.75 -35.77
CA ASP A 349 -5.31 31.51 -37.20
C ASP A 349 -4.71 32.74 -37.91
#